data_AF-A0A1F3ZHY6-F1
#
_entry.id   AF-A0A1F3ZHY6-F1
#
_cell.length_a   1.000
_cell.length_b   1.000
_cell.length_c   1.000
_cell.angle_alpha   90.00
_cell.angle_beta   90.00
_cell.angle_gamma   90.00
#
_symmetry.space_group_name_H-M   'P 1'
#
loop_
_entity.id
_entity.type
_entity.pdbx_description
1 polymer ?
#
loop_
_entity_poly.entity_id
_entity_poly.type
_entity_poly.pdbx_seq_one_letter_code
_entity_poly.pdbx_strand_id
1 'polypeptide(L)'
;MLRSSLDAHGYLRITDRSKDLVKSGGEWISSVDMENLLMAHSAVQEAAVIAVPDAKWGERPLPCVVLKPGKCATPEELRAHLASAFAKWQLPERFEFLDAIPRTSTGKFCKVKLRQRFPA
;
A
#
# COMPACT_ATOMS: atom_id res chain seq x y z
N MET A 1 7.21 -27.88 1.58
CA MET A 1 7.70 -27.70 2.96
C MET A 1 8.07 -26.23 3.14
N LEU A 2 7.16 -25.39 3.65
CA LEU A 2 7.37 -23.94 3.75
C LEU A 2 7.66 -23.56 5.20
N ARG A 3 8.89 -23.09 5.45
CA ARG A 3 9.31 -22.50 6.72
C ARG A 3 8.78 -21.07 6.81
N SER A 4 7.99 -20.78 7.84
CA SER A 4 7.58 -19.43 8.23
C SER A 4 8.50 -18.92 9.34
N SER A 5 9.36 -17.95 9.03
CA SER A 5 10.08 -17.19 10.05
C SER A 5 9.21 -15.99 10.45
N LEU A 6 8.74 -15.99 11.70
CA LEU A 6 8.10 -14.85 12.34
C LEU A 6 9.21 -13.99 12.95
N ASP A 7 9.34 -12.76 12.47
CA ASP A 7 10.22 -11.77 13.08
C ASP A 7 9.55 -11.20 14.34
N ALA A 8 10.31 -11.05 15.42
CA ALA A 8 9.81 -10.72 16.77
C ALA A 8 9.27 -9.28 16.91
N HIS A 9 9.15 -8.53 15.81
CA HIS A 9 8.57 -7.19 15.75
C HIS A 9 7.26 -7.10 14.94
N GLY A 10 6.67 -8.21 14.52
CA GLY A 10 5.31 -8.23 13.93
C GLY A 10 5.22 -7.70 12.50
N TYR A 11 6.32 -7.34 11.85
CA TYR A 11 6.35 -6.99 10.44
C TYR A 11 6.60 -8.23 9.57
N LEU A 12 5.53 -8.95 9.24
CA LEU A 12 5.60 -10.04 8.26
C LEU A 12 5.56 -9.45 6.85
N ARG A 13 6.75 -9.29 6.24
CA ARG A 13 6.91 -8.93 4.82
C ARG A 13 6.52 -10.13 3.96
N ILE A 14 5.29 -10.15 3.47
CA ILE A 14 4.81 -11.22 2.57
C ILE A 14 5.28 -10.91 1.15
N THR A 15 6.34 -11.58 0.73
CA THR A 15 6.79 -11.68 -0.66
C THR A 15 5.97 -12.74 -1.41
N ASP A 16 4.76 -12.40 -1.87
CA ASP A 16 4.12 -13.16 -2.95
C ASP A 16 4.55 -12.56 -4.29
N ARG A 17 5.72 -13.00 -4.75
CA ARG A 17 6.34 -12.52 -5.99
C ARG A 17 5.49 -12.97 -7.18
N SER A 18 4.56 -12.14 -7.64
CA SER A 18 4.14 -12.06 -9.05
C SER A 18 3.07 -11.02 -9.39
N LYS A 19 2.37 -10.39 -8.43
CA LYS A 19 1.24 -9.46 -8.74
C LYS A 19 1.21 -8.13 -7.99
N ASP A 20 2.30 -7.73 -7.35
CA ASP A 20 2.42 -6.44 -6.64
C ASP A 20 3.16 -5.39 -7.47
N LEU A 21 2.82 -5.31 -8.76
CA LEU A 21 3.28 -4.25 -9.66
C LEU A 21 2.05 -3.54 -10.21
N VAL A 22 2.04 -2.21 -10.14
CA VAL A 22 1.01 -1.36 -10.71
C VAL A 22 1.51 -0.85 -12.06
N LYS A 23 0.76 -1.06 -13.14
CA LYS A 23 1.18 -0.58 -14.47
C LYS A 23 0.50 0.74 -14.79
N SER A 24 1.18 1.84 -14.51
CA SER A 24 0.67 3.20 -14.74
C SER A 24 1.34 3.81 -15.95
N GLY A 25 0.56 4.11 -17.01
CA GLY A 25 1.08 4.84 -18.17
C GLY A 25 2.18 4.11 -18.97
N GLY A 26 2.27 2.78 -18.83
CA GLY A 26 3.30 1.95 -19.49
C GLY A 26 4.48 1.57 -18.60
N GLU A 27 4.63 2.21 -17.44
CA GLU A 27 5.70 1.98 -16.48
C GLU A 27 5.25 1.09 -15.32
N TRP A 28 6.20 0.40 -14.70
CA TRP A 28 5.95 -0.49 -13.57
C TRP A 28 6.28 0.18 -12.25
N ILE A 29 5.28 0.33 -11.38
CA ILE A 29 5.45 0.88 -10.03
C ILE A 29 5.37 -0.26 -9.03
N SER A 30 6.40 -0.38 -8.18
CA SER A 30 6.42 -1.35 -7.09
C SER A 30 5.50 -0.88 -5.95
N SER A 31 4.34 -1.54 -5.81
CA SER A 31 3.43 -1.25 -4.70
C SER A 31 4.07 -1.59 -3.36
N VAL A 32 4.95 -2.60 -3.32
CA VAL A 32 5.68 -3.02 -2.12
C VAL A 32 6.63 -1.92 -1.63
N ASP A 33 7.34 -1.25 -2.52
CA ASP A 33 8.27 -0.19 -2.09
C ASP A 33 7.51 1.02 -1.57
N MET A 34 6.36 1.32 -2.18
CA MET A 34 5.48 2.40 -1.75
C MET A 34 4.84 2.07 -0.37
N GLU A 35 4.43 0.82 -0.15
CA GLU A 35 4.00 0.31 1.15
C GLU A 35 5.11 0.47 2.20
N ASN A 36 6.32 -0.02 1.92
CA ASN A 36 7.44 0.06 2.86
C ASN A 36 7.77 1.50 3.24
N LEU A 37 7.72 2.42 2.28
CA LEU A 37 7.99 3.83 2.53
C LEU A 37 6.87 4.47 3.37
N LEU A 38 5.61 4.17 3.10
CA LEU A 38 4.50 4.64 3.95
C LEU A 38 4.60 4.07 5.37
N MET A 39 4.98 2.80 5.53
CA MET A 39 5.21 2.19 6.84
C MET A 39 6.36 2.83 7.61
N ALA A 40 7.32 3.47 6.92
CA ALA A 40 8.39 4.23 7.56
C ALA A 40 7.92 5.56 8.16
N HIS A 41 6.72 6.04 7.80
CA HIS A 41 6.14 7.25 8.36
C HIS A 41 5.67 7.02 9.81
N SER A 42 6.05 7.91 10.73
CA SER A 42 5.84 7.70 12.17
C SER A 42 4.36 7.55 12.58
N ALA A 43 3.45 8.21 11.88
CA ALA A 43 2.00 8.15 12.09
C ALA A 43 1.33 6.90 11.52
N VAL A 44 1.97 6.18 10.59
CA VAL A 44 1.37 5.02 9.92
C VAL A 44 1.58 3.77 10.77
N GLN A 45 0.49 3.00 10.94
CA GLN A 45 0.49 1.70 11.59
C GLN A 45 0.57 0.58 10.56
N GLU A 46 -0.27 0.64 9.52
CA GLU A 46 -0.30 -0.33 8.43
C GLU A 46 -0.54 0.39 7.10
N ALA A 47 0.06 -0.08 6.01
CA ALA A 47 -0.15 0.46 4.67
C ALA A 47 -0.19 -0.69 3.66
N ALA A 48 -1.16 -0.62 2.75
CA ALA A 48 -1.32 -1.55 1.65
C ALA A 48 -1.62 -0.75 0.38
N VAL A 49 -0.87 -0.97 -0.69
CA VAL A 49 -1.07 -0.26 -1.96
C VAL A 49 -1.70 -1.23 -2.94
N ILE A 50 -2.82 -0.80 -3.54
CA ILE A 50 -3.52 -1.57 -4.57
C ILE A 50 -3.49 -0.82 -5.90
N ALA A 51 -3.50 -1.55 -7.02
CA ALA A 51 -3.79 -0.96 -8.31
C ALA A 51 -5.31 -0.75 -8.43
N VAL A 52 -5.72 0.47 -8.79
CA VAL A 52 -7.10 0.78 -9.18
C VAL A 52 -7.13 1.22 -10.65
N PRO A 53 -8.22 0.91 -11.39
CA PRO A 53 -8.37 1.37 -12.76
C PRO A 53 -8.40 2.91 -12.82
N ASP A 54 -7.73 3.48 -13.81
CA ASP A 54 -7.72 4.92 -14.06
C ASP A 54 -7.98 5.19 -15.56
N ALA A 55 -8.89 6.12 -15.84
CA ALA A 55 -9.31 6.41 -17.21
C ALA A 55 -8.20 7.04 -18.08
N LYS A 56 -7.19 7.66 -17.46
CA LYS A 56 -6.13 8.39 -18.16
C LYS A 56 -4.85 7.56 -18.31
N TRP A 57 -4.53 6.73 -17.31
CA TRP A 57 -3.26 6.01 -17.21
C TRP A 57 -3.41 4.49 -17.23
N GLY A 58 -4.64 3.97 -17.32
CA GLY A 58 -4.98 2.55 -17.26
C GLY A 58 -5.13 2.08 -15.82
N GLU A 59 -4.07 2.16 -15.03
CA GLU A 59 -4.08 1.86 -13.60
C GLU A 59 -3.28 2.89 -12.80
N ARG A 60 -3.69 3.14 -11.55
CA ARG A 60 -2.96 3.99 -10.60
C ARG A 60 -2.80 3.31 -9.24
N PRO A 61 -1.70 3.57 -8.51
CA PRO A 61 -1.55 3.09 -7.15
C PRO A 61 -2.50 3.84 -6.22
N LEU A 62 -3.24 3.10 -5.40
CA LEU A 62 -4.10 3.61 -4.34
C LEU A 62 -3.57 3.08 -2.99
N PRO A 63 -2.91 3.92 -2.19
CA PRO A 63 -2.48 3.56 -0.85
C PRO A 63 -3.67 3.57 0.10
N CYS A 64 -3.88 2.42 0.73
CA CYS A 64 -4.77 2.23 1.86
C CYS A 64 -3.94 2.28 3.14
N VAL A 65 -4.18 3.25 4.01
CA VAL A 65 -3.33 3.56 5.15
C VAL A 65 -4.14 3.46 6.44
N VAL A 66 -3.61 2.76 7.43
CA VAL A 66 -4.12 2.70 8.79
C VAL A 66 -3.17 3.52 9.65
N LEU A 67 -3.70 4.52 10.34
CA LEU A 67 -2.94 5.37 11.23
C LEU A 67 -2.87 4.76 12.63
N LYS A 68 -1.80 5.07 13.36
CA LYS A 68 -1.68 4.68 14.76
C LYS A 68 -2.73 5.40 15.60
N PRO A 69 -3.23 4.78 16.69
CA PRO A 69 -4.16 5.43 17.61
C PRO A 69 -3.60 6.77 18.10
N GLY A 70 -4.39 7.83 17.98
CA GLY A 70 -4.00 9.19 18.40
C GLY A 70 -2.97 9.88 17.49
N LYS A 71 -2.66 9.31 16.32
CA LYS A 71 -1.89 9.97 15.27
C LYS A 71 -2.78 10.35 14.09
N CYS A 72 -2.46 11.47 13.47
CA CYS A 72 -3.08 11.94 12.24
C CYS A 72 -1.99 12.09 11.18
N ALA A 73 -2.31 11.79 9.93
CA ALA A 73 -1.49 12.13 8.77
C ALA A 73 -2.42 12.55 7.65
N THR A 74 -2.01 13.56 6.90
CA THR A 74 -2.75 14.06 5.73
C THR A 74 -2.26 13.35 4.45
N PRO A 75 -3.11 13.23 3.42
CA PRO A 75 -2.69 12.76 2.11
C PRO A 75 -1.47 13.51 1.57
N GLU A 76 -1.40 14.82 1.81
CA GLU A 76 -0.31 15.69 1.38
C GLU A 76 1.01 15.34 2.06
N GLU A 77 1.01 15.10 3.37
CA GLU A 77 2.20 14.65 4.13
C GLU A 77 2.70 13.31 3.63
N LEU A 78 1.80 12.33 3.45
CA LEU A 78 2.15 11.01 2.95
C LEU A 78 2.67 11.08 1.51
N ARG A 79 2.06 11.90 0.67
CA ARG A 79 2.52 12.15 -0.70
C ARG A 79 3.89 12.82 -0.73
N ALA A 80 4.13 13.79 0.13
CA ALA A 80 5.44 14.43 0.27
C ALA A 80 6.50 13.43 0.75
N HIS A 81 6.13 12.54 1.67
CA HIS A 81 7.00 11.45 2.11
C HIS A 81 7.37 10.52 0.96
N LEU A 82 6.38 10.12 0.15
CA LEU A 82 6.61 9.31 -1.06
C LEU A 82 7.44 10.03 -2.13
N ALA A 83 7.33 11.35 -2.25
CA ALA A 83 8.08 12.16 -3.21
C ALA A 83 9.60 12.12 -3.01
N SER A 84 10.08 11.64 -1.87
CA SER A 84 11.50 11.41 -1.61
C SER A 84 12.10 10.24 -2.41
N ALA A 85 11.29 9.25 -2.77
CA ALA A 85 11.75 8.04 -3.47
C ALA A 85 11.05 7.80 -4.82
N PHE A 86 9.87 8.38 -5.03
CA PHE A 86 9.07 8.20 -6.24
C PHE A 86 9.00 9.48 -7.08
N ALA A 87 8.99 9.32 -8.40
CA ALA A 87 8.79 10.44 -9.30
C ALA A 87 7.36 11.01 -9.20
N LYS A 88 7.19 12.32 -9.48
CA LYS A 88 5.89 13.00 -9.37
C LYS A 88 4.73 12.31 -10.08
N TRP A 89 5.00 11.65 -11.20
CA TRP A 89 4.00 10.92 -11.99
C TRP A 89 3.65 9.53 -11.41
N GLN A 90 4.54 8.94 -10.60
CA GLN A 90 4.28 7.69 -9.88
C GLN A 90 3.49 7.94 -8.59
N LEU A 91 3.47 9.18 -8.10
CA LEU A 91 2.81 9.49 -6.85
C LEU A 91 1.30 9.21 -6.96
N PRO A 92 0.73 8.56 -5.94
CA PRO A 92 -0.71 8.38 -5.84
C PRO A 92 -1.40 9.73 -5.69
N GLU A 93 -2.55 9.87 -6.37
CA GLU A 93 -3.40 11.06 -6.30
C GLU A 93 -4.46 10.94 -5.20
N ARG A 94 -4.81 9.70 -4.84
CA ARG A 94 -5.81 9.38 -3.82
C ARG A 94 -5.15 8.55 -2.73
N PHE A 95 -5.59 8.75 -1.50
CA PHE A 95 -5.21 7.97 -0.33
C PHE A 95 -6.48 7.59 0.41
N GLU A 96 -6.60 6.34 0.80
CA GLU A 96 -7.75 5.84 1.57
C GLU A 96 -7.29 5.55 2.99
N PHE A 97 -7.89 6.21 3.98
CA PHE A 97 -7.63 5.91 5.37
C PHE A 97 -8.62 4.87 5.87
N LEU A 98 -8.11 3.81 6.47
CA LEU A 98 -8.89 2.69 6.98
C LEU A 98 -8.62 2.53 8.48
N ASP A 99 -9.64 2.08 9.21
CA ASP A 99 -9.45 1.69 10.63
C ASP A 99 -8.59 0.43 10.76
N ALA A 100 -8.69 -0.48 9.79
CA ALA A 100 -7.89 -1.69 9.71
C ALA A 100 -7.82 -2.24 8.28
N ILE A 101 -6.66 -2.77 7.89
CA ILE A 101 -6.53 -3.50 6.61
C ILE A 101 -7.24 -4.86 6.74
N PRO A 102 -8.16 -5.21 5.81
CA PRO A 102 -8.86 -6.49 5.86
C PRO A 102 -7.85 -7.64 5.71
N ARG A 103 -7.87 -8.56 6.68
CA ARG A 103 -7.00 -9.75 6.70
C ARG A 103 -7.78 -11.00 6.27
N THR A 104 -7.07 -12.00 5.77
CA THR A 104 -7.60 -13.35 5.56
C THR A 104 -7.73 -14.08 6.89
N SER A 105 -8.43 -15.21 6.92
CA SER A 105 -8.58 -16.05 8.12
C SER A 105 -7.25 -16.56 8.68
N THR A 106 -6.16 -16.47 7.90
CA THR A 106 -4.78 -16.79 8.32
C THR A 106 -4.03 -15.57 8.88
N GLY A 107 -4.70 -14.43 9.07
CA GLY A 107 -4.09 -13.19 9.57
C GLY A 107 -3.22 -12.43 8.57
N LYS A 108 -3.21 -12.81 7.28
CA LYS A 108 -2.45 -12.14 6.22
C LYS A 108 -3.26 -11.02 5.58
N PHE A 109 -2.63 -9.96 5.06
CA PHE A 109 -3.35 -8.92 4.32
C PHE A 109 -4.07 -9.50 3.10
N CYS A 110 -5.37 -9.21 2.99
CA CYS A 110 -6.19 -9.65 1.88
C CYS A 110 -6.32 -8.53 0.85
N LYS A 111 -5.30 -8.37 0.00
CA LYS A 111 -5.33 -7.37 -1.10
C LYS A 111 -6.52 -7.59 -2.05
N VAL A 112 -7.00 -8.83 -2.19
CA VAL A 112 -8.20 -9.16 -2.98
C VAL A 112 -9.45 -8.47 -2.44
N LYS A 113 -9.66 -8.49 -1.11
CA LYS A 113 -10.79 -7.78 -0.49
C LYS A 113 -10.68 -6.27 -0.62
N LEU A 114 -9.46 -5.72 -0.55
CA LEU A 114 -9.24 -4.28 -0.80
C LEU A 114 -9.63 -3.89 -2.24
N ARG A 115 -9.17 -4.65 -3.25
CA ARG A 115 -9.54 -4.41 -4.65
C ARG A 115 -11.05 -4.54 -4.90
N GLN A 116 -11.74 -5.44 -4.18
CA GLN A 116 -13.20 -5.57 -4.25
C GLN A 116 -13.95 -4.42 -3.55
N ARG A 117 -13.35 -3.83 -2.50
CA ARG A 117 -13.94 -2.73 -1.72
C ARG A 117 -13.77 -1.38 -2.40
N PHE A 118 -12.74 -1.24 -3.22
CA PHE A 118 -12.45 -0.03 -4.01
C PHE A 118 -12.43 -0.35 -5.51
N PRO A 119 -13.56 -0.76 -6.11
CA PRO A 119 -13.71 -0.69 -7.56
C PRO A 119 -13.69 0.79 -7.98
N ALA A 120 -13.21 1.05 -9.19
CA ALA A 120 -13.19 2.39 -9.78
C ALA A 120 -14.57 3.07 -9.72
#